data_AF-A0A663EG62-F1
#
_entry.id   AF-A0A663EG62-F1
#
_cell.length_a   1.000
_cell.length_b   1.000
_cell.length_c   1.000
_cell.angle_alpha   90.00
_cell.angle_beta   90.00
_cell.angle_gamma   90.00
#
_symmetry.space_group_name_H-M   'P 1'
#
loop_
_entity.id
_entity.type
_entity.pdbx_description
1 polymer ?
#
loop_
_entity_poly.entity_id
_entity_poly.type
_entity_poly.pdbx_seq_one_letter_code
_entity_poly.pdbx_strand_id
1 'polypeptide(L)'
;MAAPGCHVGAGARWEAAAGTGTGEGTEEEAEEEAEEEAAAAAALRSVFPRDHELFADAFPVERRYRLCGRVLRIAQHHGPRLGPAASVWEAALSLCRYLEEQRFDFRGRTVIELGAGTGIVGILAALLGGDVTITDQPAALDQIRENVRLNFPEEGGRPRVRALLWGQDEGSFRQEYEVILGSDIVYHPPSFPPLLGTLRHLCGPRSFALLCAKMRGGGRRRPPVFPPDVTSVFSDPAVAAGSGRRNRDL
;
A
#
# COMPACT_ATOMS: atom_id res chain seq x y z
N MET A 1 2.77 36.66 -58.46
CA MET A 1 3.60 35.56 -58.98
C MET A 1 2.94 34.24 -58.59
N ALA A 2 2.66 33.42 -59.61
CA ALA A 2 2.47 31.95 -59.63
C ALA A 2 1.67 31.23 -58.51
N ALA A 3 0.52 30.70 -58.90
CA ALA A 3 0.01 29.36 -58.50
C ALA A 3 0.87 28.25 -59.19
N PRO A 4 0.67 26.91 -59.06
CA PRO A 4 -0.53 26.11 -58.67
C PRO A 4 -0.17 24.92 -57.73
N GLY A 5 -1.01 23.95 -57.34
CA GLY A 5 -2.33 23.40 -57.70
C GLY A 5 -2.55 22.12 -56.85
N CYS A 6 -3.48 21.20 -57.05
CA CYS A 6 -4.82 21.12 -57.66
C CYS A 6 -5.27 19.64 -57.49
N HIS A 7 -6.45 19.39 -56.89
CA HIS A 7 -7.33 18.19 -56.93
C HIS A 7 -6.78 16.80 -56.52
N VAL A 8 -7.55 15.76 -56.15
CA VAL A 8 -8.90 15.22 -56.45
C VAL A 8 -9.29 14.35 -55.22
N GLY A 9 -10.52 14.15 -54.75
CA GLY A 9 -11.66 13.53 -55.43
C GLY A 9 -12.75 13.10 -54.45
N ALA A 10 -13.93 12.83 -55.02
CA ALA A 10 -15.22 12.68 -54.39
C ALA A 10 -15.49 11.32 -53.72
N GLY A 11 -16.42 11.35 -52.76
CA GLY A 11 -17.61 10.50 -52.81
C GLY A 11 -17.51 9.10 -52.19
N ALA A 12 -18.13 8.94 -51.02
CA ALA A 12 -18.86 7.72 -50.68
C ALA A 12 -19.92 8.04 -49.62
N ARG A 13 -21.17 8.18 -50.07
CA ARG A 13 -22.37 7.99 -49.25
C ARG A 13 -22.42 6.52 -48.87
N TRP A 14 -22.68 6.20 -47.61
CA TRP A 14 -23.16 4.87 -47.23
C TRP A 14 -24.67 4.94 -47.10
N GLU A 15 -25.37 4.21 -47.97
CA GLU A 15 -26.80 3.94 -47.89
C GLU A 15 -27.02 2.81 -46.89
N ALA A 16 -28.05 2.97 -46.05
CA ALA A 16 -28.55 1.91 -45.18
C ALA A 16 -29.23 0.84 -46.04
N ALA A 17 -28.61 -0.35 -46.11
CA ALA A 17 -29.26 -1.53 -46.66
C ALA A 17 -30.21 -2.11 -45.61
N ALA A 18 -31.50 -1.98 -45.86
CA ALA A 18 -32.54 -2.74 -45.19
C ALA A 18 -32.39 -4.22 -45.57
N GLY A 19 -31.89 -5.01 -44.62
CA GLY A 19 -31.96 -6.47 -44.67
C GLY A 19 -33.23 -6.93 -43.96
N THR A 20 -34.23 -7.35 -44.72
CA THR A 20 -35.35 -8.15 -44.23
C THR A 20 -34.83 -9.57 -43.95
N GLY A 21 -34.57 -9.86 -42.68
CA GLY A 21 -34.36 -11.22 -42.17
C GLY A 21 -35.38 -11.48 -41.08
N THR A 22 -36.43 -12.21 -41.44
CA THR A 22 -37.42 -12.79 -40.53
C THR A 22 -36.74 -13.81 -39.63
N GLY A 23 -36.68 -13.51 -38.33
CA GLY A 23 -36.34 -14.43 -37.26
C GLY A 23 -37.24 -14.09 -36.07
N GLU A 24 -38.52 -14.45 -36.18
CA GLU A 24 -39.43 -14.47 -35.04
C GLU A 24 -39.04 -15.71 -34.21
N GLY A 25 -38.10 -15.53 -33.29
CA GLY A 25 -38.03 -16.40 -32.11
C GLY A 25 -39.22 -16.04 -31.24
N THR A 26 -40.08 -17.01 -30.96
CA THR A 26 -41.29 -16.78 -30.17
C THR A 26 -40.91 -16.48 -28.72
N GLU A 27 -41.67 -15.63 -28.03
CA GLU A 27 -41.44 -15.32 -26.60
C GLU A 27 -41.37 -16.60 -25.75
N GLU A 28 -42.04 -17.68 -26.17
CA GLU A 28 -41.97 -19.02 -25.56
C GLU A 28 -40.59 -19.69 -25.66
N GLU A 29 -39.87 -19.57 -26.79
CA GLU A 29 -38.53 -20.16 -26.96
C GLU A 29 -37.48 -19.45 -26.08
N ALA A 30 -37.63 -18.14 -25.88
CA ALA A 30 -36.77 -17.37 -24.99
C ALA A 30 -37.05 -17.67 -23.50
N GLU A 31 -38.30 -17.98 -23.15
CA GLU A 31 -38.68 -18.41 -21.80
C GLU A 31 -38.17 -19.83 -21.49
N GLU A 32 -38.24 -20.76 -22.44
CA GLU A 32 -37.66 -22.11 -22.30
C GLU A 32 -36.14 -22.08 -22.13
N GLU A 33 -35.42 -21.27 -22.94
CA GLU A 33 -33.98 -21.09 -22.78
C GLU A 33 -33.60 -20.50 -21.41
N ALA A 34 -34.40 -19.55 -20.90
CA ALA A 34 -34.17 -18.94 -19.58
C ALA A 34 -34.43 -19.92 -18.43
N GLU A 35 -35.44 -20.78 -18.54
CA GLU A 35 -35.70 -21.84 -17.55
C GLU A 35 -34.59 -22.91 -17.57
N GLU A 36 -34.09 -23.29 -18.74
CA GLU A 36 -32.99 -24.25 -18.87
C GLU A 36 -31.70 -23.68 -18.29
N GLU A 37 -31.40 -22.40 -18.52
CA GLU A 37 -30.25 -21.71 -17.93
C GLU A 37 -30.38 -21.58 -16.40
N ALA A 38 -31.58 -21.30 -15.89
CA ALA A 38 -31.86 -21.25 -14.46
C ALA A 38 -31.71 -22.63 -13.80
N ALA A 39 -32.18 -23.69 -14.46
CA ALA A 39 -32.04 -25.07 -14.00
C ALA A 39 -30.57 -25.52 -14.00
N ALA A 40 -29.81 -25.18 -15.05
CA ALA A 40 -28.38 -25.42 -15.12
C ALA A 40 -27.62 -24.67 -14.01
N ALA A 41 -27.96 -23.41 -13.76
CA ALA A 41 -27.39 -22.63 -12.67
C ALA A 41 -27.73 -23.20 -11.28
N ALA A 42 -28.94 -23.71 -11.09
CA ALA A 42 -29.37 -24.38 -9.86
C ALA A 42 -28.64 -25.71 -9.65
N ALA A 43 -28.48 -26.51 -10.71
CA ALA A 43 -27.70 -27.74 -10.69
C ALA A 43 -26.23 -27.46 -10.34
N LEU A 44 -25.64 -26.41 -10.93
CA LEU A 44 -24.26 -26.00 -10.64
C LEU A 44 -24.10 -25.52 -9.18
N ARG A 45 -25.09 -24.81 -8.63
CA ARG A 45 -25.13 -24.43 -7.20
C ARG A 45 -25.29 -25.63 -6.26
N SER A 46 -25.97 -26.68 -6.70
CA SER A 46 -26.12 -27.92 -5.91
C SER A 46 -24.85 -28.76 -5.89
N VAL A 47 -24.07 -28.74 -6.97
CA VAL A 47 -22.79 -29.47 -7.09
C VAL A 47 -21.65 -28.68 -6.46
N PHE A 48 -21.71 -27.35 -6.49
CA PHE A 48 -20.78 -26.46 -5.80
C PHE A 48 -21.51 -25.62 -4.75
N PRO A 49 -21.78 -26.19 -3.55
CA PRO A 49 -22.25 -25.40 -2.43
C PRO A 49 -21.26 -24.27 -2.19
N ARG A 50 -21.69 -23.02 -2.39
CA ARG A 50 -20.91 -21.86 -1.98
C ARG A 50 -20.99 -21.77 -0.46
N ASP A 51 -20.25 -22.62 0.24
CA ASP A 51 -19.78 -22.26 1.56
C ASP A 51 -18.93 -21.01 1.37
N HIS A 52 -19.51 -19.85 1.68
CA HIS A 52 -18.85 -18.56 1.53
C HIS A 52 -17.54 -18.46 2.33
N GLU A 53 -17.32 -19.39 3.27
CA GLU A 53 -16.07 -19.56 4.01
C GLU A 53 -14.97 -20.32 3.23
N LEU A 54 -15.34 -21.18 2.27
CA LEU A 54 -14.41 -21.96 1.43
C LEU A 54 -13.92 -21.18 0.19
N PHE A 55 -14.59 -20.09 -0.17
CA PHE A 55 -14.24 -19.20 -1.29
C PHE A 55 -13.79 -17.81 -0.86
N ALA A 56 -13.18 -17.69 0.33
CA ALA A 56 -12.58 -16.42 0.74
C ALA A 56 -11.44 -16.04 -0.22
N ASP A 57 -11.59 -14.93 -0.95
CA ASP A 57 -10.57 -14.39 -1.88
C ASP A 57 -9.23 -14.06 -1.20
N ALA A 58 -9.19 -14.07 0.14
CA ALA A 58 -8.00 -13.89 0.94
C ALA A 58 -8.03 -14.78 2.20
N PHE A 59 -6.93 -15.47 2.47
CA PHE A 59 -6.75 -16.23 3.71
C PHE A 59 -5.90 -15.41 4.68
N PRO A 60 -6.44 -14.95 5.82
CA PRO A 60 -5.65 -14.23 6.80
C PRO A 60 -4.62 -15.16 7.45
N VAL A 61 -3.34 -14.80 7.32
CA VAL A 61 -2.28 -15.42 8.12
C VAL A 61 -1.92 -14.47 9.25
N GLU A 62 -2.40 -14.77 10.46
CA GLU A 62 -1.97 -14.05 11.66
C GLU A 62 -0.54 -14.48 12.03
N ARG A 63 0.36 -13.51 12.17
CA ARG A 63 1.71 -13.72 12.68
C ARG A 63 1.93 -12.90 13.95
N ARG A 64 2.82 -13.41 14.81
CA ARG A 64 3.26 -12.73 16.02
C ARG A 64 4.70 -12.26 15.86
N TYR A 65 4.94 -10.98 16.16
CA TYR A 65 6.25 -10.36 16.11
C TYR A 65 6.64 -9.85 17.49
N ARG A 66 7.84 -10.17 17.95
CA ARG A 66 8.39 -9.62 19.20
C ARG A 66 9.30 -8.44 18.86
N LEU A 67 8.88 -7.22 19.18
CA LEU A 67 9.54 -5.96 18.82
C LEU A 67 9.48 -4.99 20.02
N CYS A 68 10.60 -4.35 20.38
CA CYS A 68 10.68 -3.41 21.52
C CYS A 68 10.10 -3.98 22.83
N GLY A 69 10.35 -5.26 23.11
CA GLY A 69 9.79 -5.95 24.28
C GLY A 69 8.26 -6.19 24.24
N ARG A 70 7.58 -5.90 23.12
CA ARG A 70 6.14 -6.10 22.92
C ARG A 70 5.87 -7.23 21.94
N VAL A 71 4.69 -7.83 22.05
CA VAL A 71 4.22 -8.83 21.07
C VAL A 71 3.14 -8.18 20.21
N LEU A 72 3.41 -8.03 18.92
CA LEU A 72 2.47 -7.52 17.94
C LEU A 72 1.80 -8.68 17.20
N ARG A 73 0.48 -8.63 17.07
CA ARG A 73 -0.32 -9.57 16.28
C ARG A 73 -0.71 -8.91 14.97
N ILE A 74 -0.30 -9.49 13.85
CA ILE A 74 -0.51 -8.91 12.52
C ILE A 74 -1.15 -9.95 11.61
N ALA A 75 -2.39 -9.69 11.22
CA ALA A 75 -3.09 -10.38 10.14
C ALA A 75 -2.57 -9.89 8.78
N GLN A 76 -2.30 -10.84 7.89
CA GLN A 76 -1.86 -10.61 6.51
C GLN A 76 -2.85 -11.28 5.56
N HIS A 77 -3.55 -10.47 4.78
CA HIS A 77 -4.59 -10.94 3.87
C HIS A 77 -4.03 -11.09 2.47
N HIS A 78 -3.52 -12.28 2.16
CA HIS A 78 -2.99 -12.56 0.83
C HIS A 78 -4.15 -12.77 -0.16
N GLY A 79 -4.22 -11.92 -1.18
CA GLY A 79 -5.22 -11.99 -2.23
C GLY A 79 -4.94 -10.98 -3.34
N PRO A 80 -5.70 -11.03 -4.45
CA PRO A 80 -5.44 -10.21 -5.63
C PRO A 80 -5.63 -8.70 -5.39
N ARG A 81 -6.41 -8.33 -4.38
CA ARG A 81 -6.78 -6.93 -4.10
C ARG A 81 -5.69 -6.12 -3.38
N LEU A 82 -4.97 -6.73 -2.46
CA LEU A 82 -4.00 -6.02 -1.59
C LEU A 82 -2.60 -5.98 -2.17
N GLY A 83 -2.24 -6.97 -3.00
CA GLY A 83 -0.91 -7.03 -3.63
C GLY A 83 0.22 -6.88 -2.60
N PRO A 84 1.20 -5.97 -2.81
CA PRO A 84 2.29 -5.75 -1.86
C PRO A 84 1.85 -5.34 -0.44
N ALA A 85 0.69 -4.70 -0.29
CA ALA A 85 0.22 -4.22 1.01
C ALA A 85 -0.16 -5.36 1.97
N ALA A 86 -0.40 -6.58 1.46
CA ALA A 86 -0.80 -7.74 2.25
C ALA A 86 0.27 -8.21 3.23
N SER A 87 1.54 -7.97 2.94
CA SER A 87 2.67 -8.61 3.61
C SER A 87 3.44 -7.66 4.54
N VAL A 88 3.98 -8.20 5.63
CA VAL A 88 5.04 -7.54 6.40
C VAL A 88 6.36 -7.68 5.64
N TRP A 89 6.91 -6.57 5.16
CA TRP A 89 8.19 -6.54 4.45
C TRP A 89 9.39 -6.45 5.41
N GLU A 90 10.53 -6.99 4.99
CA GLU A 90 11.79 -6.97 5.79
C GLU A 90 12.24 -5.55 6.17
N ALA A 91 11.96 -4.54 5.34
CA ALA A 91 12.28 -3.16 5.67
C ALA A 91 11.45 -2.63 6.85
N ALA A 92 10.20 -3.09 7.01
CA ALA A 92 9.37 -2.75 8.17
C ALA A 92 9.97 -3.34 9.45
N LEU A 93 10.38 -4.62 9.40
CA LEU A 93 11.04 -5.28 10.54
C LEU A 93 12.39 -4.63 10.88
N SER A 94 13.16 -4.26 9.86
CA SER A 94 14.43 -3.56 10.04
C SER A 94 14.26 -2.18 10.67
N LEU A 95 13.24 -1.42 10.23
CA LEU A 95 12.89 -0.14 10.84
C LEU A 95 12.45 -0.30 12.30
N CYS A 96 11.63 -1.30 12.62
CA CYS A 96 11.25 -1.60 14.00
C CYS A 96 12.45 -1.92 14.89
N ARG A 97 13.40 -2.73 14.40
CA ARG A 97 14.65 -3.04 15.14
C ARG A 97 15.52 -1.81 15.33
N TYR A 98 15.65 -0.97 14.30
CA TYR A 98 16.37 0.29 14.42
C TYR A 98 15.75 1.20 15.50
N LEU A 99 14.42 1.33 15.54
CA LEU A 99 13.74 2.11 16.57
C LEU A 99 14.00 1.54 17.99
N GLU A 100 14.08 0.23 18.13
CA GLU A 100 14.45 -0.46 19.37
C GLU A 100 15.89 -0.15 19.79
N GLU A 101 16.84 -0.34 18.87
CA GLU A 101 18.28 -0.12 19.10
C GLU A 101 18.58 1.34 19.48
N GLN A 102 17.92 2.29 18.80
CA GLN A 102 18.05 3.71 19.09
C GLN A 102 17.27 4.17 20.32
N ARG A 103 16.50 3.27 20.96
CA ARG A 103 15.59 3.59 22.07
C ARG A 103 14.73 4.81 21.76
N PHE A 104 14.18 4.82 20.55
CA PHE A 104 13.54 6.00 20.01
C PHE A 104 12.32 6.42 20.85
N ASP A 105 12.27 7.69 21.24
CA ASP A 105 11.20 8.21 22.09
C ASP A 105 10.05 8.78 21.24
N PHE A 106 8.93 8.05 21.21
CA PHE A 106 7.71 8.50 20.55
C PHE A 106 6.76 9.25 21.49
N ARG A 107 7.02 9.30 22.80
CA ARG A 107 6.04 9.79 23.79
C ARG A 107 5.59 11.22 23.49
N GLY A 108 4.30 11.39 23.23
CA GLY A 108 3.68 12.68 22.96
C GLY A 108 4.02 13.29 21.59
N ARG A 109 4.80 12.59 20.76
CA ARG A 109 5.16 13.07 19.41
C ARG A 109 4.06 12.75 18.40
N THR A 110 3.84 13.67 17.50
CA THR A 110 2.94 13.50 16.36
C THR A 110 3.63 12.68 15.27
N VAL A 111 3.03 11.55 14.89
CA VAL A 111 3.64 10.61 13.94
C VAL A 111 2.69 10.33 12.80
N ILE A 112 3.22 10.27 11.58
CA ILE A 112 2.50 9.72 10.43
C ILE A 112 3.32 8.61 9.76
N GLU A 113 2.68 7.48 9.47
CA GLU A 113 3.25 6.43 8.63
C GLU A 113 2.65 6.52 7.22
N LEU A 114 3.52 6.50 6.20
CA LEU A 114 3.16 6.50 4.78
C LEU A 114 3.32 5.10 4.19
N GLY A 115 2.30 4.62 3.46
CA GLY A 115 2.34 3.32 2.79
C GLY A 115 2.54 2.17 3.79
N ALA A 116 1.69 2.14 4.81
CA ALA A 116 1.85 1.27 5.96
C ALA A 116 1.65 -0.23 5.69
N GLY A 117 0.92 -0.59 4.63
CA GLY A 117 0.55 -1.95 4.26
C GLY A 117 -0.20 -2.69 5.36
N THR A 118 0.53 -3.37 6.23
CA THR A 118 -0.02 -4.04 7.42
C THR A 118 -0.19 -3.12 8.62
N GLY A 119 0.49 -1.97 8.64
CA GLY A 119 0.48 -1.03 9.77
C GLY A 119 1.47 -1.37 10.89
N ILE A 120 2.32 -2.39 10.72
CA ILE A 120 3.17 -2.90 11.81
C ILE A 120 4.08 -1.83 12.44
N VAL A 121 4.65 -0.90 11.65
CA VAL A 121 5.56 0.12 12.17
C VAL A 121 4.77 1.19 12.93
N GLY A 122 3.66 1.69 12.38
CA GLY A 122 2.80 2.67 13.03
C GLY A 122 2.14 2.13 14.29
N ILE A 123 1.73 0.86 14.30
CA ILE A 123 1.24 0.16 15.50
C ILE A 123 2.32 0.13 16.57
N LEU A 124 3.56 -0.22 16.22
CA LEU A 124 4.67 -0.20 17.17
C LEU A 124 4.92 1.21 17.72
N ALA A 125 4.96 2.23 16.85
CA ALA A 125 5.14 3.62 17.25
C ALA A 125 4.04 4.10 18.23
N ALA A 126 2.79 3.70 18.00
CA ALA A 126 1.66 4.01 18.88
C ALA A 126 1.80 3.29 20.23
N LEU A 127 2.19 2.01 20.23
CA LEU A 127 2.47 1.27 21.46
C LEU A 127 3.62 1.88 22.27
N LEU A 128 4.56 2.56 21.61
CA LEU A 128 5.67 3.29 22.24
C LEU A 128 5.28 4.72 22.69
N GLY A 129 4.00 5.09 22.60
CA GLY A 129 3.45 6.34 23.13
C GLY A 129 3.31 7.48 22.13
N GLY A 130 3.45 7.20 20.83
CA GLY A 130 3.24 8.18 19.77
C GLY A 130 1.77 8.52 19.54
N ASP A 131 1.50 9.76 19.14
CA ASP A 131 0.21 10.21 18.62
C ASP A 131 0.17 9.92 17.11
N VAL A 132 -0.18 8.68 16.74
CA VAL A 132 0.08 8.14 15.39
C VAL A 132 -1.15 8.21 14.47
N THR A 133 -0.89 8.61 13.22
CA THR A 133 -1.79 8.42 12.08
C THR A 133 -1.15 7.45 11.09
N ILE A 134 -1.75 6.29 10.88
CA ILE A 134 -1.31 5.26 9.94
C ILE A 134 -2.04 5.46 8.62
N THR A 135 -1.30 5.58 7.52
CA THR A 135 -1.88 5.86 6.21
C THR A 135 -1.43 4.90 5.10
N ASP A 136 -2.34 4.64 4.18
CA ASP A 136 -2.11 3.88 2.96
C ASP A 136 -3.24 4.21 1.96
N GLN A 137 -3.23 3.56 0.78
CA GLN A 137 -4.31 3.58 -0.18
C GLN A 137 -5.59 2.95 0.41
N PRO A 138 -6.79 3.32 -0.09
CA PRO A 138 -8.06 2.80 0.44
C PRO A 138 -8.14 1.28 0.58
N ALA A 139 -7.55 0.54 -0.37
CA ALA A 139 -7.57 -0.93 -0.39
C ALA A 139 -6.90 -1.58 0.83
N ALA A 140 -5.92 -0.92 1.47
CA ALA A 140 -5.18 -1.47 2.61
C ALA A 140 -5.81 -1.12 3.97
N LEU A 141 -6.76 -0.19 4.03
CA LEU A 141 -7.23 0.37 5.30
C LEU A 141 -7.94 -0.65 6.19
N ASP A 142 -8.67 -1.61 5.62
CA ASP A 142 -9.39 -2.60 6.42
C ASP A 142 -8.43 -3.55 7.13
N GLN A 143 -7.36 -3.98 6.44
CA GLN A 143 -6.27 -4.75 7.06
C GLN A 143 -5.58 -3.95 8.17
N ILE A 144 -5.30 -2.66 7.95
CA ILE A 144 -4.67 -1.81 8.96
C ILE A 144 -5.59 -1.67 10.18
N ARG A 145 -6.89 -1.43 9.99
CA ARG A 145 -7.86 -1.32 11.09
C ARG A 145 -7.98 -2.61 11.89
N GLU A 146 -7.97 -3.76 11.23
CA GLU A 146 -7.93 -5.06 11.91
C GLU A 146 -6.67 -5.20 12.76
N ASN A 147 -5.50 -4.90 12.19
CA ASN A 147 -4.23 -4.97 12.92
C ASN A 147 -4.18 -3.99 14.09
N VAL A 148 -4.77 -2.80 13.97
CA VAL A 148 -4.93 -1.88 15.10
C VAL A 148 -5.80 -2.51 16.19
N ARG A 149 -6.96 -3.10 15.85
CA ARG A 149 -7.84 -3.75 16.85
C ARG A 149 -7.17 -4.93 17.55
N LEU A 150 -6.35 -5.71 16.84
CA LEU A 150 -5.61 -6.85 17.40
C LEU A 150 -4.57 -6.44 18.47
N ASN A 151 -4.07 -5.19 18.42
CA ASN A 151 -3.03 -4.69 19.32
C ASN A 151 -3.53 -3.63 20.31
N PHE A 152 -4.72 -3.08 20.10
CA PHE A 152 -5.37 -2.11 20.96
C PHE A 152 -6.83 -2.54 21.20
N PRO A 153 -7.09 -3.49 22.11
CA PRO A 153 -8.44 -4.00 22.34
C PRO A 153 -9.38 -2.94 22.93
N GLU A 154 -8.84 -1.99 23.69
CA GLU A 154 -9.56 -0.82 24.20
C GLU A 154 -9.57 0.30 23.15
N GLU A 155 -10.61 1.14 23.16
CA GLU A 155 -10.73 2.26 22.21
C GLU A 155 -9.77 3.42 22.53
N GLY A 156 -9.37 3.57 23.79
CA GLY A 156 -8.45 4.61 24.25
C GLY A 156 -7.03 4.42 23.71
N GLY A 157 -6.44 5.48 23.16
CA GLY A 157 -5.04 5.47 22.71
C GLY A 157 -4.78 4.72 21.39
N ARG A 158 -5.83 4.34 20.64
CA ARG A 158 -5.68 3.76 19.31
C ARG A 158 -5.07 4.77 18.32
N PRO A 159 -4.14 4.34 17.45
CA PRO A 159 -3.72 5.16 16.32
C PRO A 159 -4.88 5.40 15.35
N ARG A 160 -4.88 6.56 14.68
CA ARG A 160 -5.84 6.87 13.62
C ARG A 160 -5.44 6.13 12.34
N VAL A 161 -6.43 5.63 11.60
CA VAL A 161 -6.23 4.99 10.29
C VAL A 161 -6.94 5.81 9.23
N ARG A 162 -6.20 6.36 8.26
CA ARG A 162 -6.74 7.26 7.23
C ARG A 162 -6.20 6.91 5.84
N ALA A 163 -7.04 7.09 4.81
CA ALA A 163 -6.60 7.03 3.42
C ALA A 163 -5.63 8.18 3.12
N LEU A 164 -4.52 7.91 2.43
CA LEU A 164 -3.64 8.93 1.87
C LEU A 164 -3.05 8.43 0.55
N LEU A 165 -3.58 8.91 -0.56
CA LEU A 165 -2.97 8.81 -1.88
C LEU A 165 -1.93 9.93 -2.04
N TRP A 166 -0.68 9.56 -2.27
CA TRP A 166 0.42 10.51 -2.39
C TRP A 166 0.20 11.50 -3.54
N GLY A 167 0.40 12.79 -3.28
CA GLY A 167 0.23 13.86 -4.27
C GLY A 167 -1.23 14.21 -4.58
N GLN A 168 -2.17 13.74 -3.76
CA GLN A 168 -3.61 13.98 -3.92
C GLN A 168 -4.24 14.39 -2.59
N ASP A 169 -4.06 13.58 -1.55
CA ASP A 169 -4.83 13.69 -0.30
C ASP A 169 -4.14 14.50 0.80
N GLU A 170 -2.87 14.92 0.61
CA GLU A 170 -2.04 15.51 1.65
C GLU A 170 -2.66 16.75 2.29
N GLY A 171 -3.41 17.56 1.52
CA GLY A 171 -4.07 18.77 2.02
C GLY A 171 -5.15 18.53 3.09
N SER A 172 -5.59 17.28 3.28
CA SER A 172 -6.53 16.89 4.34
C SER A 172 -5.84 16.47 5.66
N PHE A 173 -4.51 16.54 5.70
CA PHE A 173 -3.71 16.22 6.87
C PHE A 173 -3.12 17.49 7.46
N ARG A 174 -2.85 17.45 8.76
CA ARG A 174 -2.05 18.50 9.40
C ARG A 174 -0.67 18.54 8.75
N GLN A 175 -0.10 19.74 8.71
CA GLN A 175 1.32 19.90 8.42
C GLN A 175 2.12 19.67 9.71
N GLU A 176 3.45 19.62 9.56
CA GLU A 176 4.40 19.60 10.67
C GLU A 176 4.25 18.39 11.61
N TYR A 177 4.18 17.18 11.04
CA TYR A 177 4.37 15.96 11.84
C TYR A 177 5.79 15.90 12.37
N GLU A 178 5.98 15.65 13.66
CA GLU A 178 7.33 15.55 14.23
C GLU A 178 8.11 14.36 13.68
N VAL A 179 7.42 13.24 13.43
CA VAL A 179 8.01 12.02 12.88
C VAL A 179 7.22 11.52 11.69
N ILE A 180 7.92 11.29 10.58
CA ILE A 180 7.33 10.63 9.40
C ILE A 180 8.03 9.29 9.20
N LEU A 181 7.25 8.21 9.10
CA LEU A 181 7.74 6.85 8.93
C LEU A 181 7.35 6.33 7.55
N GLY A 182 8.24 5.53 6.94
CA GLY A 182 7.94 4.81 5.71
C GLY A 182 8.82 3.58 5.56
N SER A 183 8.23 2.43 5.26
CA SER A 183 8.97 1.17 5.12
C SER A 183 8.65 0.47 3.80
N ASP A 184 9.69 0.21 3.02
CA ASP A 184 9.66 -0.34 1.65
C ASP A 184 8.73 0.40 0.68
N ILE A 185 8.59 1.73 0.83
CA ILE A 185 7.73 2.57 -0.05
C ILE A 185 8.44 3.14 -1.27
N VAL A 186 9.76 2.90 -1.40
CA VAL A 186 10.60 3.39 -2.51
C VAL A 186 10.93 2.23 -3.46
N TYR A 187 9.95 1.82 -4.25
CA TYR A 187 10.11 0.69 -5.19
C TYR A 187 9.48 0.90 -6.57
N HIS A 188 8.57 1.87 -6.73
CA HIS A 188 7.87 2.15 -7.98
C HIS A 188 8.22 3.56 -8.47
N PRO A 189 9.11 3.73 -9.48
CA PRO A 189 9.61 5.05 -9.87
C PRO A 189 8.55 6.12 -10.18
N PRO A 190 7.42 5.81 -10.83
CA PRO A 190 6.35 6.79 -11.03
C PRO A 190 5.76 7.37 -9.74
N SER A 191 5.87 6.69 -8.59
CA SER A 191 5.38 7.19 -7.31
C SER A 191 6.35 8.13 -6.60
N PHE A 192 7.57 8.32 -7.11
CA PHE A 192 8.58 9.12 -6.39
C PHE A 192 8.25 10.63 -6.35
N PRO A 193 7.86 11.29 -7.46
CA PRO A 193 7.43 12.69 -7.40
C PRO A 193 6.25 12.94 -6.44
N PRO A 194 5.13 12.19 -6.48
CA PRO A 194 4.02 12.39 -5.55
C PRO A 194 4.41 12.07 -4.09
N LEU A 195 5.23 11.05 -3.84
CA LEU A 195 5.77 10.77 -2.51
C LEU A 195 6.59 11.94 -1.98
N LEU A 196 7.46 12.54 -2.81
CA LEU A 196 8.26 13.70 -2.40
C LEU A 196 7.40 14.93 -2.13
N GLY A 197 6.35 15.17 -2.94
CA GLY A 197 5.37 16.23 -2.69
C GLY A 197 4.67 16.04 -1.34
N THR A 198 4.22 14.82 -1.08
CA THR A 198 3.60 14.43 0.20
C THR A 198 4.54 14.65 1.38
N LEU A 199 5.79 14.19 1.29
CA LEU A 199 6.79 14.41 2.34
C LEU A 199 7.01 15.90 2.62
N ARG A 200 7.12 16.74 1.57
CA ARG A 200 7.28 18.19 1.72
C ARG A 200 6.09 18.85 2.40
N HIS A 201 4.87 18.39 2.11
CA HIS A 201 3.66 18.90 2.75
C HIS A 201 3.60 18.54 4.24
N LEU A 202 3.96 17.30 4.58
CA LEU A 202 3.86 16.79 5.95
C LEU A 202 5.01 17.24 6.85
N CYS A 203 6.18 17.53 6.27
CA CYS A 203 7.35 18.05 6.98
C CYS A 203 7.20 19.53 7.35
N GLY A 204 7.50 19.86 8.60
CA GLY A 204 7.82 21.19 9.08
C GLY A 204 9.31 21.33 9.43
N PRO A 205 9.74 22.50 9.96
CA PRO A 205 11.14 22.78 10.26
C PRO A 205 11.81 21.85 11.29
N ARG A 206 11.01 21.19 12.13
CA ARG A 206 11.47 20.25 13.19
C ARG A 206 11.16 18.79 12.87
N SER A 207 10.53 18.53 11.73
CA SER A 207 10.19 17.18 11.31
C SER A 207 11.44 16.41 10.94
N PHE A 208 11.43 15.11 11.20
CA PHE A 208 12.38 14.21 10.55
C PHE A 208 11.64 12.98 10.01
N ALA A 209 12.12 12.49 8.88
CA ALA A 209 11.58 11.32 8.20
C ALA A 209 12.54 10.14 8.34
N LEU A 210 12.02 8.98 8.74
CA LEU A 210 12.73 7.70 8.73
C LEU A 210 12.16 6.83 7.62
N LEU A 211 12.93 6.69 6.55
CA LEU A 211 12.60 5.83 5.40
C LEU A 211 13.53 4.63 5.39
N CYS A 212 12.96 3.44 5.55
CA CYS A 212 13.70 2.19 5.41
C CYS A 212 13.29 1.53 4.09
N ALA A 213 14.24 1.18 3.23
CA ALA A 213 13.96 0.55 1.95
C ALA A 213 15.00 -0.51 1.62
N LYS A 214 14.58 -1.59 0.96
CA LYS A 214 15.53 -2.51 0.35
C LYS A 214 16.09 -1.86 -0.91
N MET A 215 17.41 -1.73 -1.00
CA MET A 215 18.06 -1.30 -2.24
C MET A 215 17.85 -2.35 -3.33
N ARG A 216 17.21 -1.95 -4.44
CA ARG A 216 16.89 -2.79 -5.59
C ARG A 216 17.63 -2.20 -6.81
N GLY A 217 18.68 -2.86 -7.29
CA GLY A 217 19.52 -2.40 -8.42
C GLY A 217 21.02 -2.31 -8.07
N GLY A 218 21.88 -2.85 -8.95
CA GLY A 218 23.29 -3.15 -8.72
C GLY A 218 24.27 -1.96 -8.78
N GLY A 219 24.02 -0.88 -8.05
CA GLY A 219 24.98 0.21 -7.89
C GLY A 219 25.27 0.48 -6.42
N ARG A 220 26.52 0.26 -5.97
CA ARG A 220 27.05 0.69 -4.66
C ARG A 220 27.18 2.23 -4.55
N ARG A 221 26.22 2.98 -5.08
CA ARG A 221 26.22 4.44 -5.07
C ARG A 221 24.96 4.92 -4.36
N ARG A 222 25.11 5.97 -3.55
CA ARG A 222 24.01 6.76 -3.00
C ARG A 222 23.00 7.01 -4.14
N PRO A 223 21.70 6.77 -3.95
CA PRO A 223 20.70 7.11 -4.97
C PRO A 223 20.86 8.58 -5.33
N PRO A 224 20.88 8.96 -6.62
CA PRO A 224 21.10 10.35 -7.05
C PRO A 224 19.99 11.32 -6.59
N VAL A 225 18.94 10.79 -5.95
CA VAL A 225 17.72 11.52 -5.55
C VAL A 225 17.82 12.10 -4.14
N PHE A 226 18.83 11.72 -3.34
CA PHE A 226 18.94 12.23 -1.97
C PHE A 226 19.91 13.42 -1.90
N PRO A 227 19.42 14.62 -1.52
CA PRO A 227 20.28 15.78 -1.32
C PRO A 227 21.24 15.57 -0.13
N PRO A 228 22.35 16.32 -0.07
CA PRO A 228 23.46 16.06 0.87
C PRO A 228 23.11 16.21 2.36
N ASP A 229 22.01 16.89 2.67
CA ASP A 229 21.41 17.08 4.01
C ASP A 229 20.66 15.85 4.53
N VAL A 230 20.45 14.82 3.70
CA VAL A 230 19.85 13.55 4.13
C VAL A 230 20.90 12.63 4.74
N THR A 231 20.80 12.38 6.05
CA THR A 231 21.58 11.32 6.72
C THR A 231 21.01 9.97 6.31
N SER A 232 21.78 9.19 5.55
CA SER A 232 21.44 7.82 5.14
C SER A 232 22.26 6.83 5.95
N VAL A 233 21.63 6.04 6.81
CA VAL A 233 22.28 4.90 7.48
C VAL A 233 22.04 3.66 6.64
N PHE A 234 23.11 3.10 6.07
CA PHE A 234 23.06 1.83 5.36
C PHE A 234 23.42 0.71 6.34
N SER A 235 22.43 -0.05 6.78
CA SER A 235 22.68 -1.28 7.52
C SER A 235 22.91 -2.41 6.51
N ASP A 236 24.18 -2.72 6.23
CA ASP A 236 24.56 -3.93 5.50
C ASP A 236 24.51 -5.13 6.48
N PRO A 237 23.75 -6.19 6.18
CA PRO A 237 23.75 -7.41 7.01
C PRO A 237 25.14 -8.05 7.16
N ALA A 238 26.11 -7.78 6.27
CA ALA A 238 27.49 -8.24 6.41
C ALA A 238 28.30 -7.47 7.47
N VAL A 239 27.89 -6.23 7.82
CA VAL A 239 28.60 -5.39 8.81
C VAL A 239 28.12 -5.70 10.24
N ALA A 240 26.89 -6.17 10.41
CA ALA A 240 26.34 -6.57 11.72
C ALA A 240 27.08 -7.76 12.37
N ALA A 241 27.86 -8.53 11.60
CA ALA A 241 28.66 -9.64 12.10
C ALA A 241 30.09 -9.25 12.54
N GLY A 242 30.49 -7.98 12.42
CA GLY A 242 31.90 -7.59 12.39
C GLY A 242 32.44 -6.65 13.46
N SER A 243 31.64 -6.07 14.36
CA SER A 243 32.15 -5.09 15.35
C SER A 243 32.18 -5.64 16.78
N GLY A 244 32.96 -6.71 16.97
CA GLY A 244 33.50 -7.04 18.29
C GLY A 244 34.65 -6.09 18.62
N ARG A 245 34.49 -5.30 19.68
CA ARG A 245 35.49 -4.60 20.51
C ARG A 245 36.78 -4.09 19.82
N ARG A 246 37.07 -2.80 20.04
CA ARG A 246 38.25 -2.40 20.81
C ARG A 246 38.09 -0.96 21.31
N ASN A 247 37.81 -0.88 22.60
CA ASN A 247 38.13 0.25 23.44
C ASN A 247 39.67 0.38 23.48
N ARG A 248 40.21 1.60 23.33
CA ARG A 248 41.45 1.99 24.02
C ARG A 248 41.52 3.51 24.09
N ASP A 249 41.49 3.93 25.35
CA ASP A 249 41.76 5.27 25.85
C ASP A 249 43.17 5.77 25.49
N LEU A 250 43.30 7.10 25.63
CA LEU A 250 44.48 7.98 25.54
C LEU A 250 44.88 8.47 24.14
#